data_AF-A0A496ZMY4-F1
#
_entry.id   AF-A0A496ZMY4-F1
#
_cell.length_a   1.000
_cell.length_b   1.000
_cell.length_c   1.000
_cell.angle_alpha   90.00
_cell.angle_beta   90.00
_cell.angle_gamma   90.00
#
_symmetry.space_group_name_H-M   'P 1'
#
loop_
_entity.id
_entity.type
_entity.pdbx_description
1 polymer ?
#
loop_
_entity_poly.entity_id
_entity_poly.type
_entity_poly.pdbx_seq_one_letter_code
_entity_poly.pdbx_strand_id
1 'polypeptide(L)' 'IGTEYGLYEQMKYHFPKKDIVALSPRMICEDMKKTTLMGAVKALANDLNEVIVDDLIMQKSNYSLNRMLEIV' A
#
# COMPACT_ATOMS: atom_id res chain seq x y z
N ILE A 1 -16.04 -4.16 -7.88
CA ILE A 1 -14.60 -3.89 -7.64
C ILE A 1 -13.86 -5.23 -7.59
N GLY A 2 -12.99 -5.48 -8.55
CA GLY A 2 -12.21 -6.72 -8.68
C GLY A 2 -10.73 -6.47 -8.44
N THR A 3 -10.38 -5.95 -7.27
CA THR A 3 -8.99 -5.77 -6.81
C THR A 3 -8.93 -6.14 -5.33
N GLU A 4 -7.84 -5.82 -4.64
CA GLU A 4 -7.67 -6.10 -3.21
C GLU A 4 -8.85 -5.59 -2.37
N TYR A 5 -9.30 -6.41 -1.42
CA TYR A 5 -10.52 -6.21 -0.66
C TYR A 5 -10.51 -4.95 0.23
N GLY A 6 -9.34 -4.55 0.73
CA GLY A 6 -9.16 -3.31 1.47
C GLY A 6 -9.53 -2.06 0.66
N LEU A 7 -9.35 -2.03 -0.66
CA LEU A 7 -9.86 -0.92 -1.48
C LEU A 7 -11.39 -0.86 -1.44
N TYR A 8 -12.07 -2.01 -1.49
CA TYR A 8 -13.53 -2.05 -1.39
C TYR A 8 -14.01 -1.43 -0.07
N GLU A 9 -13.36 -1.75 1.05
CA GLU A 9 -13.69 -1.17 2.37
C GLU A 9 -13.48 0.35 2.38
N GLN A 10 -12.35 0.81 1.83
CA GLN A 10 -12.07 2.25 1.69
C GLN A 10 -13.12 2.96 0.83
N MET A 11 -13.53 2.38 -0.30
CA MET A 11 -14.54 2.99 -1.17
C MET A 11 -15.92 3.03 -0.51
N LYS A 12 -16.31 1.99 0.23
CA LYS A 12 -17.56 1.96 1.03
C LYS A 12 -17.57 3.08 2.09
N TYR A 13 -16.44 3.31 2.75
CA TYR A 13 -16.29 4.38 3.73
C TYR A 13 -16.45 5.78 3.09
N HIS A 14 -15.78 6.03 1.95
CA HIS A 14 -15.80 7.34 1.29
C HIS A 14 -17.12 7.62 0.53
N PHE A 15 -17.78 6.58 0.01
CA PHE A 15 -18.99 6.70 -0.79
C PHE A 15 -20.16 5.89 -0.21
N PRO A 16 -20.63 6.22 1.01
CA PRO A 16 -21.61 5.40 1.73
C PRO A 16 -22.97 5.27 1.03
N LYS A 17 -23.27 6.20 0.10
CA LYS A 17 -24.52 6.22 -0.67
C LYS A 17 -24.45 5.42 -1.98
N LYS A 18 -23.28 4.90 -2.37
CA LYS A 18 -23.12 4.13 -3.60
C LYS A 18 -23.17 2.64 -3.31
N ASP A 19 -23.88 1.91 -4.17
CA ASP A 19 -23.91 0.45 -4.14
C ASP A 19 -22.64 -0.12 -4.79
N ILE A 20 -21.57 -0.15 -4.00
CA ILE A 20 -20.29 -0.75 -4.40
C ILE A 20 -20.30 -2.22 -3.99
N VAL A 21 -19.97 -3.10 -4.94
CA VAL A 21 -19.92 -4.56 -4.73
C VAL A 21 -18.50 -5.06 -4.97
N ALA A 22 -17.96 -5.86 -4.05
CA ALA A 22 -16.71 -6.59 -4.25
C ALA A 22 -16.95 -7.83 -5.14
N LEU A 23 -16.04 -8.12 -6.07
CA LEU A 23 -16.16 -9.31 -6.91
C LEU A 23 -16.01 -10.61 -6.09
N SER A 24 -15.13 -10.60 -5.09
CA SER A 24 -14.96 -11.70 -4.15
C SER A 24 -14.34 -11.18 -2.85
N PRO A 25 -14.78 -11.66 -1.67
CA PRO A 25 -14.13 -11.34 -0.40
C PRO A 25 -12.76 -12.01 -0.22
N ARG A 26 -12.39 -12.94 -1.12
CA ARG A 26 -11.10 -13.66 -1.06
C ARG A 26 -9.96 -12.94 -1.78
N MET A 27 -10.20 -11.76 -2.35
CA MET A 27 -9.18 -10.97 -3.02
C MET A 27 -8.29 -10.26 -1.99
N ILE A 28 -7.51 -11.05 -1.24
CA ILE A 28 -6.67 -10.60 -0.13
C ILE A 28 -5.21 -10.75 -0.55
N CYS A 29 -4.42 -9.69 -0.36
CA CYS A 29 -2.97 -9.75 -0.44
C CYS A 29 -2.42 -10.01 0.96
N GLU A 30 -2.01 -11.24 1.25
CA GLU A 30 -1.51 -11.65 2.57
C GLU A 30 -0.32 -10.79 3.03
N ASP A 31 0.57 -10.40 2.12
CA ASP A 31 1.72 -9.55 2.44
C ASP A 31 1.31 -8.14 2.88
N MET A 32 0.27 -7.56 2.28
CA MET A 32 -0.27 -6.27 2.73
C MET A 32 -0.86 -6.35 4.14
N LYS A 33 -1.34 -7.52 4.57
CA LYS A 33 -1.94 -7.72 5.91
C LYS A 33 -0.91 -8.03 7.00
N LYS A 34 0.38 -8.16 6.66
CA LYS A 34 1.47 -8.24 7.65
C LYS A 34 1.62 -6.92 8.45
N THR A 35 1.21 -5.79 7.87
CA THR A 35 1.17 -4.51 8.57
C THR A 35 -0.06 -4.44 9.50
N THR A 36 0.19 -4.45 10.81
CA THR A 36 -0.86 -4.42 11.84
C THR A 36 -0.72 -3.18 12.71
N LEU A 37 -1.79 -2.81 13.45
CA LEU A 37 -1.73 -1.70 14.41
C LEU A 37 -0.63 -1.90 15.47
N MET A 38 -0.49 -3.12 16.00
CA MET A 38 0.57 -3.46 16.95
C MET A 38 1.96 -3.36 16.30
N GLY A 39 2.09 -3.81 15.05
CA GLY A 39 3.32 -3.68 14.28
C GLY A 39 3.73 -2.22 14.09
N ALA A 40 2.78 -1.35 13.75
CA ALA A 40 3.01 0.09 13.60
C ALA A 40 3.43 0.75 14.92
N VAL A 41 2.75 0.45 16.04
CA VAL A 41 3.15 0.95 17.37
C VAL A 41 4.56 0.51 17.72
N LYS A 42 4.90 -0.76 17.48
CA LYS A 42 6.23 -1.30 17.76
C LYS A 42 7.31 -0.63 16.89
N ALA A 43 7.03 -0.43 15.60
CA ALA A 43 7.97 0.21 14.68
C ALA A 43 8.24 1.66 15.10
N LEU A 44 7.20 2.43 15.42
CA LEU A 44 7.32 3.83 15.85
C LEU A 44 8.03 3.98 17.20
N ALA A 45 7.74 3.11 18.16
CA ALA A 45 8.30 3.21 19.50
C ALA A 45 9.80 2.85 19.57
N ASN A 46 10.31 2.09 18.60
CA ASN A 46 11.65 1.51 18.64
C ASN A 46 12.50 1.84 17.40
N ASP A 47 11.98 2.68 16.50
CA ASP A 47 12.61 3.06 15.23
C ASP A 47 13.11 1.84 14.42
N LEU A 48 12.21 0.85 14.22
CA LEU A 48 12.57 -0.45 13.68
C LEU A 48 12.30 -0.57 12.18
N ASN A 49 13.11 -1.45 11.56
CA ASN A 49 13.00 -1.86 10.16
C ASN A 49 13.35 -0.72 9.19
N GLU A 50 14.44 0.01 9.48
CA GLU A 50 15.04 0.94 8.52
C GLU A 50 15.26 0.24 7.18
N VAL A 51 14.72 0.85 6.12
CA VAL A 51 14.83 0.33 4.76
C VAL A 51 16.13 0.87 4.15
N ILE A 52 17.15 0.02 4.11
CA ILE A 52 18.45 0.35 3.54
C ILE A 52 18.49 -0.12 2.08
N VAL A 53 18.83 0.78 1.17
CA VAL A 53 18.96 0.52 -0.27
C VAL A 53 20.37 0.93 -0.71
N ASP A 54 21.01 0.09 -1.53
CA ASP A 54 22.30 0.41 -2.14
C ASP A 54 22.22 1.68 -2.99
N ASP A 55 23.25 2.54 -2.88
CA ASP A 55 23.27 3.86 -3.54
C ASP A 55 23.11 3.77 -5.06
N LEU A 56 23.76 2.80 -5.69
CA LEU A 56 23.68 2.64 -7.14
C LEU A 56 22.30 2.17 -7.57
N ILE A 57 21.68 1.26 -6.80
CA ILE A 57 20.31 0.79 -7.03
C ILE A 57 19.32 1.95 -6.83
N MET A 58 19.47 2.72 -5.76
CA MET A 58 18.61 3.86 -5.43
C MET A 58 18.65 4.89 -6.56
N GLN A 59 19.84 5.32 -7.00
CA GLN A 59 19.99 6.34 -8.04
C GLN A 59 19.35 5.92 -9.36
N LYS A 60 19.60 4.68 -9.81
CA LYS A 60 19.04 4.17 -11.08
C LYS A 60 17.52 4.00 -11.02
N SER A 61 17.01 3.51 -9.89
CA SER A 61 15.56 3.36 -9.68
C SER A 61 14.88 4.73 -9.64
N ASN A 62 15.49 5.70 -8.96
CA ASN A 62 14.96 7.06 -8.82
C ASN A 62 14.84 7.78 -10.18
N TYR A 63 15.82 7.62 -11.08
CA TYR A 63 15.71 8.16 -12.44
C TYR A 63 14.43 7.69 -13.17
N SER A 64 14.12 6.39 -13.07
CA SER A 64 12.95 5.82 -13.73
C SER A 64 11.65 6.31 -13.09
N LEU A 65 11.62 6.43 -11.76
CA LEU A 65 10.48 6.97 -11.01
C LEU A 65 10.22 8.45 -11.34
N ASN A 66 11.27 9.28 -11.42
CA ASN A 66 11.13 10.70 -11.76
C ASN A 66 10.59 10.87 -13.18
N ARG A 67 11.11 10.10 -14.15
CA ARG A 67 10.59 10.13 -15.53
C ARG A 67 9.12 9.71 -15.61
N MET A 68 8.68 8.75 -14.79
CA MET A 68 7.26 8.38 -14.72
C MET A 68 6.40 9.56 -14.26
N LEU A 69 6.88 10.33 -13.28
CA LEU A 69 6.15 11.48 -12.73
C LEU A 69 6.14 12.71 -13.65
N GLU A 70 7.18 12.90 -14.46
CA GLU A 70 7.27 14.01 -15.43
C GLU A 70 6.26 13.91 -16.60
N ILE A 71 5.68 12.74 -16.83
CA ILE A 71 4.80 12.46 -17.97
C ILE A 71 3.31 12.39 -17.54
N VAL A 72 3.00 12.69 -16.26
CA VAL A 72 1.63 12.73 -15.72
C VAL A 72 0.88 13.99 -16.16
#